data_AF-A0A8D8H7C3-F1
#
_entry.id   AF-A0A8D8H7C3-F1
#
_cell.length_a   1.000
_cell.length_b   1.000
_cell.length_c   1.000
_cell.angle_alpha   90.00
_cell.angle_beta   90.00
_cell.angle_gamma   90.00
#
_symmetry.space_group_name_H-M   'P 1'
#
loop_
_entity.id
_entity.type
_entity.pdbx_description
1 polymer ?
#
loop_
_entity_poly.entity_id
_entity_poly.type
_entity_poly.pdbx_seq_one_letter_code
_entity_poly.pdbx_strand_id
1 'polypeptide(L)'
;MSTSLAAQLQRLAVPATSALYDSRKKPSILFDAQAAAGKDREVIYDIGISGLQELVQLNPAFLQFEDTLFGKTSIDLQRSVENKELNRKLDASIRKFFFHLSPYFMLQPAHKCLEWLIRRYSIHEFNRADFVNLILPYHETLIFVRCVQVLHIAGKNDPFAWLHGVKKSGAPLAKKSIVNHAAGSLGFLRSYGEFLEQAVAELDNRANVLQAMIAFYCTTTIGVLDGADQVGENLVVAIIKTLVKGLSSKALDFTAASYMIVGHLVSKATLAKKTLEKILQRLAVQMHPSLTGNAVMLMVLILQTQQEQIGELSDAVIATIMSAKWLPQALGRVKQEGVSVVTLLRAVLGKCLSKICRQDEDLELCKRFCEGLLLEITLTEDEARVVIQSVLDSYFHKGTTAGETFPSSTF
;
A
#
# COMPACT_ATOMS: atom_id res chain seq x y z
N MET A 1 -27.82 -17.90 -28.82
CA MET A 1 -27.88 -19.11 -27.99
C MET A 1 -26.61 -19.91 -28.24
N SER A 2 -25.62 -19.85 -27.35
CA SER A 2 -24.40 -20.67 -27.45
C SER A 2 -24.76 -22.12 -27.15
N THR A 3 -24.46 -23.04 -28.08
CA THR A 3 -24.76 -24.47 -27.91
C THR A 3 -23.95 -25.06 -26.75
N SER A 4 -24.50 -26.05 -26.04
CA SER A 4 -23.84 -26.76 -24.92
C SER A 4 -22.41 -27.22 -25.27
N LEU A 5 -22.22 -27.63 -26.54
CA LEU A 5 -20.93 -28.02 -27.10
C LEU A 5 -19.92 -26.87 -27.17
N ALA A 6 -20.33 -25.65 -27.52
CA ALA A 6 -19.45 -24.48 -27.56
C ALA A 6 -18.97 -24.09 -26.15
N ALA A 7 -19.83 -24.21 -25.15
CA ALA A 7 -19.48 -24.00 -23.75
C ALA A 7 -18.56 -25.12 -23.21
N GLN A 8 -18.78 -26.37 -23.62
CA GLN A 8 -17.90 -27.50 -23.30
C GLN A 8 -16.52 -27.38 -23.96
N LEU A 9 -16.45 -26.95 -25.22
CA LEU A 9 -15.19 -26.69 -25.94
C LEU A 9 -14.41 -25.52 -25.32
N GLN A 10 -15.08 -24.44 -24.91
CA GLN A 10 -14.42 -23.35 -24.19
C GLN A 10 -13.86 -23.78 -22.83
N ARG A 11 -14.53 -24.69 -22.13
CA ARG A 11 -14.03 -25.26 -20.86
C ARG A 11 -12.88 -26.25 -21.05
N LEU A 12 -12.83 -26.93 -22.19
CA LEU A 12 -11.76 -27.87 -22.57
C LEU A 12 -10.57 -27.20 -23.25
N ALA A 13 -10.66 -25.91 -23.60
CA ALA A 13 -9.53 -25.12 -24.07
C ALA A 13 -8.54 -24.91 -22.91
N VAL A 14 -7.58 -25.83 -22.81
CA VAL A 14 -6.39 -25.72 -21.95
C VAL A 14 -5.53 -24.56 -22.50
N PRO A 15 -4.72 -23.84 -21.69
CA PRO A 15 -3.79 -22.83 -22.21
C PRO A 15 -2.87 -23.33 -23.34
N ALA A 16 -2.61 -24.64 -23.37
CA ALA A 16 -1.84 -25.30 -24.43
C ALA A 16 -2.56 -25.34 -25.79
N THR A 17 -3.90 -25.34 -25.83
CA THR A 17 -4.68 -25.35 -27.09
C THR A 17 -4.84 -23.95 -27.68
N SER A 18 -4.76 -22.89 -26.86
CA SER A 18 -4.69 -21.50 -27.32
C SER A 18 -3.38 -21.15 -28.04
N ALA A 19 -2.30 -21.91 -27.83
CA ALA A 19 -1.04 -21.72 -28.57
C ALA A 19 -1.18 -21.99 -30.09
N LEU A 20 -2.25 -22.66 -30.52
CA LEU A 20 -2.58 -22.90 -31.93
C LEU A 20 -3.46 -21.79 -32.55
N TYR A 21 -4.05 -20.92 -31.73
CA TYR A 21 -4.88 -19.82 -32.20
C TYR A 21 -4.02 -18.56 -32.44
N ASP A 22 -3.68 -18.37 -33.71
CA ASP A 22 -3.06 -17.19 -34.31
C ASP A 22 -1.52 -17.08 -34.25
N SER A 23 -0.82 -18.12 -34.74
CA SER A 23 0.62 -18.08 -35.06
C SER A 23 1.04 -16.97 -36.03
N ARG A 24 0.09 -16.18 -36.58
CA ARG A 24 0.35 -15.08 -37.52
C ARG A 24 0.61 -13.74 -36.85
N LYS A 25 0.22 -13.52 -35.59
CA LYS A 25 0.47 -12.26 -34.89
C LYS A 25 1.42 -12.45 -33.73
N LYS A 26 2.68 -12.09 -33.94
CA LYS A 26 3.69 -12.06 -32.87
C LYS A 26 3.42 -10.84 -31.97
N PRO A 27 3.09 -11.02 -30.68
CA PRO A 27 2.77 -9.92 -29.78
C PRO A 27 3.99 -9.01 -29.60
N SER A 28 3.82 -7.71 -29.74
CA SER A 28 4.90 -6.74 -29.64
C SER A 28 4.39 -5.41 -29.09
N ILE A 29 5.21 -4.76 -28.26
CA ILE A 29 4.99 -3.39 -27.77
C ILE A 29 5.90 -2.38 -28.49
N LEU A 30 6.94 -2.85 -29.18
CA LEU A 30 7.88 -2.02 -29.92
C LEU A 30 7.54 -1.91 -31.41
N PHE A 31 6.99 -2.96 -32.00
CA PHE A 31 6.78 -3.08 -33.44
C PHE A 31 5.30 -3.21 -33.79
N ASP A 32 4.92 -2.71 -34.97
CA ASP A 32 3.63 -3.07 -35.55
C ASP A 32 3.59 -4.55 -35.95
N ALA A 33 2.40 -5.06 -36.28
CA ALA A 33 2.21 -6.48 -36.59
C ALA A 33 3.07 -6.98 -37.77
N GLN A 34 3.32 -6.13 -38.77
CA GLN A 34 4.08 -6.50 -39.96
C GLN A 34 5.58 -6.58 -39.63
N ALA A 35 6.11 -5.55 -38.97
CA ALA A 35 7.51 -5.51 -38.53
C ALA A 35 7.78 -6.61 -37.49
N ALA A 36 6.87 -6.85 -36.55
CA ALA A 36 7.00 -7.86 -35.52
C ALA A 36 7.09 -9.29 -36.10
N ALA A 37 6.31 -9.58 -37.15
CA ALA A 37 6.29 -10.89 -37.81
C ALA A 37 7.66 -11.24 -38.43
N GLY A 38 8.35 -10.26 -39.01
CA GLY A 38 9.66 -10.43 -39.62
C GLY A 38 10.85 -10.54 -38.66
N LYS A 39 10.65 -10.30 -37.35
CA LYS A 39 11.72 -10.49 -36.35
C LYS A 39 11.81 -11.94 -35.88
N ASP A 40 12.99 -12.53 -36.02
CA ASP A 40 13.36 -13.83 -35.45
C ASP A 40 13.59 -13.71 -33.93
N ARG A 41 14.07 -14.78 -33.29
CA ARG A 41 14.23 -14.83 -31.83
C ARG A 41 15.50 -14.14 -31.40
N GLU A 42 16.55 -14.30 -32.18
CA GLU A 42 17.89 -13.77 -31.99
C GLU A 42 17.87 -12.25 -32.03
N VAL A 43 17.18 -11.64 -32.99
CA VAL A 43 17.05 -10.18 -33.06
C VAL A 43 16.28 -9.62 -31.86
N ILE A 44 15.21 -10.29 -31.41
CA ILE A 44 14.48 -9.84 -30.20
C ILE A 44 15.34 -10.02 -28.95
N TYR A 45 16.14 -11.08 -28.87
CA TYR A 45 17.11 -11.29 -27.81
C TYR A 45 18.14 -10.17 -27.77
N ASP A 46 18.74 -9.83 -28.92
CA ASP A 46 19.72 -8.74 -29.03
C ASP A 46 19.14 -7.38 -28.63
N ILE A 47 17.88 -7.13 -28.95
CA ILE A 47 17.15 -5.94 -28.47
C ILE A 47 17.00 -5.98 -26.94
N GLY A 48 16.57 -7.13 -26.40
CA GLY A 48 16.37 -7.33 -24.96
C GLY A 48 17.64 -7.15 -24.15
N ILE A 49 18.75 -7.75 -24.58
CA ILE A 49 20.06 -7.66 -23.91
C ILE A 49 20.63 -6.25 -24.00
N SER A 50 20.46 -5.55 -25.13
CA SER A 50 20.82 -4.13 -25.25
C SER A 50 20.05 -3.28 -24.23
N GLY A 51 18.75 -3.52 -24.06
CA GLY A 51 17.95 -2.86 -23.03
C GLY A 51 18.46 -3.17 -21.62
N LEU A 52 18.80 -4.43 -21.34
CA LEU A 52 19.33 -4.83 -20.04
C LEU A 52 20.65 -4.13 -19.74
N GLN A 53 21.57 -4.09 -20.70
CA GLN A 53 22.87 -3.43 -20.55
C GLN A 53 22.73 -1.94 -20.21
N GLU A 54 21.82 -1.23 -20.89
CA GLU A 54 21.49 0.15 -20.57
C GLU A 54 20.91 0.30 -19.15
N LEU A 55 20.01 -0.61 -18.74
CA LEU A 55 19.46 -0.61 -17.37
C LEU A 55 20.52 -0.92 -16.31
N VAL A 56 21.49 -1.78 -16.60
CA VAL A 56 22.62 -2.08 -15.70
C VAL A 56 23.48 -0.83 -15.46
N GLN A 57 23.67 0.02 -16.47
CA GLN A 57 24.37 1.30 -16.30
C GLN A 57 23.61 2.25 -15.36
N LEU A 58 22.27 2.21 -15.38
CA LEU A 58 21.44 3.03 -14.47
C LEU A 58 21.35 2.42 -13.06
N ASN A 59 21.28 1.10 -12.97
CA ASN A 59 21.16 0.35 -11.73
C ASN A 59 21.80 -1.04 -11.85
N PRO A 60 22.98 -1.26 -11.24
CA PRO A 60 23.69 -2.54 -11.30
C PRO A 60 22.89 -3.74 -10.77
N ALA A 61 21.80 -3.52 -10.02
CA ALA A 61 20.92 -4.60 -9.56
C ALA A 61 20.29 -5.39 -10.72
N PHE A 62 20.24 -4.85 -11.93
CA PHE A 62 19.77 -5.61 -13.10
C PHE A 62 20.71 -6.73 -13.54
N LEU A 63 21.99 -6.71 -13.13
CA LEU A 63 22.98 -7.72 -13.51
C LEU A 63 22.56 -9.14 -13.07
N GLN A 64 21.81 -9.25 -11.97
CA GLN A 64 21.29 -10.53 -11.47
C GLN A 64 20.38 -11.27 -12.47
N PHE A 65 19.86 -10.58 -13.49
CA PHE A 65 18.97 -11.16 -14.50
C PHE A 65 19.71 -11.56 -15.78
N GLU A 66 20.98 -11.17 -15.94
CA GLU A 66 21.77 -11.40 -17.15
C GLU A 66 21.90 -12.88 -17.47
N ASP A 67 22.32 -13.71 -16.52
CA ASP A 67 22.49 -15.15 -16.74
C ASP A 67 21.18 -15.94 -16.63
N THR A 68 20.07 -15.30 -16.25
CA THR A 68 18.77 -15.96 -16.03
C THR A 68 17.76 -15.61 -17.11
N LEU A 69 17.05 -14.49 -16.95
CA LEU A 69 16.02 -14.05 -17.90
C LEU A 69 16.60 -13.62 -19.25
N PHE A 70 17.89 -13.29 -19.29
CA PHE A 70 18.58 -12.82 -20.48
C PHE A 70 19.80 -13.68 -20.85
N GLY A 71 19.91 -14.88 -20.28
CA GLY A 71 21.01 -15.79 -20.60
C GLY A 71 20.84 -16.36 -22.00
N LYS A 72 21.93 -16.67 -22.72
CA LYS A 72 21.84 -17.21 -24.10
C LYS A 72 20.98 -18.48 -24.20
N THR A 73 21.00 -19.31 -23.15
CA THR A 73 20.17 -20.53 -23.06
C THR A 73 18.68 -20.25 -23.04
N SER A 74 18.26 -19.03 -22.69
CA SER A 74 16.86 -18.63 -22.69
C SER A 74 16.26 -18.49 -24.09
N ILE A 75 17.10 -18.35 -25.14
CA ILE A 75 16.65 -18.20 -26.53
C ILE A 75 15.80 -19.39 -26.97
N ASP A 76 16.20 -20.60 -26.57
CA ASP A 76 15.53 -21.84 -26.97
C ASP A 76 14.45 -22.30 -25.98
N LEU A 77 14.33 -21.66 -24.82
CA LEU A 77 13.39 -22.06 -23.76
C LEU A 77 11.94 -21.97 -24.24
N GLN A 78 11.21 -23.09 -24.15
CA GLN A 78 9.80 -23.17 -24.55
C GLN A 78 8.89 -23.38 -23.35
N ARG A 79 8.39 -22.27 -22.80
CA ARG A 79 7.64 -22.24 -21.55
C ARG A 79 6.48 -23.22 -21.45
N SER A 80 5.76 -23.45 -22.55
CA SER A 80 4.59 -24.33 -22.62
C SER A 80 4.92 -25.81 -22.44
N VAL A 81 6.16 -26.23 -22.68
CA VAL A 81 6.61 -27.62 -22.52
C VAL A 81 7.46 -27.83 -21.26
N GLU A 82 7.79 -26.75 -20.55
CA GLU A 82 8.53 -26.82 -19.30
C GLU A 82 7.68 -27.37 -18.15
N ASN A 83 8.34 -28.00 -17.18
CA ASN A 83 7.66 -28.51 -16.00
C ASN A 83 7.13 -27.37 -15.10
N LYS A 84 6.16 -27.70 -14.24
CA LYS A 84 5.47 -26.74 -13.37
C LYS A 84 6.42 -26.03 -12.39
N GLU A 85 7.43 -26.74 -11.89
CA GLU A 85 8.35 -26.18 -10.90
C GLU A 85 9.29 -25.14 -11.52
N LEU A 86 9.79 -25.41 -12.72
CA LEU A 86 10.60 -24.45 -13.48
C LEU A 86 9.77 -23.23 -13.87
N ASN A 87 8.53 -23.44 -14.31
CA ASN A 87 7.59 -22.36 -14.60
C ASN A 87 7.35 -21.46 -13.38
N ARG A 88 7.21 -22.04 -12.18
CA ARG A 88 7.06 -21.28 -10.92
C ARG A 88 8.31 -20.47 -10.58
N LYS A 89 9.52 -21.02 -10.80
CA LYS A 89 10.78 -20.28 -10.61
C LYS A 89 10.91 -19.13 -11.61
N LEU A 90 10.52 -19.37 -12.85
CA LEU A 90 10.47 -18.34 -13.90
C LEU A 90 9.48 -17.22 -13.52
N ASP A 91 8.29 -17.57 -13.04
CA ASP A 91 7.31 -16.59 -12.52
C ASP A 91 7.88 -15.70 -11.43
N ALA A 92 8.56 -16.31 -10.44
CA ALA A 92 9.19 -15.57 -9.36
C ALA A 92 10.30 -14.63 -9.88
N SER A 93 11.13 -15.09 -10.83
CA SER A 93 12.19 -14.28 -11.43
C SER A 93 11.63 -13.11 -12.23
N ILE A 94 10.57 -13.33 -13.03
CA ILE A 94 9.89 -12.29 -13.81
C ILE A 94 9.25 -11.24 -12.87
N ARG A 95 8.57 -11.68 -11.81
CA ARG A 95 8.01 -10.75 -10.82
C ARG A 95 9.10 -9.91 -10.17
N LYS A 96 10.21 -10.54 -9.78
CA LYS A 96 11.37 -9.83 -9.23
C LYS A 96 11.89 -8.79 -10.23
N PHE A 97 12.03 -9.16 -11.51
CA PHE A 97 12.40 -8.24 -12.57
C PHE A 97 11.44 -7.04 -12.66
N PHE A 98 10.13 -7.26 -12.60
CA PHE A 98 9.14 -6.18 -12.62
C PHE A 98 9.28 -5.21 -11.44
N PHE A 99 9.61 -5.69 -10.24
CA PHE A 99 9.87 -4.81 -9.10
C PHE A 99 11.06 -3.88 -9.34
N HIS A 100 12.16 -4.40 -9.91
CA HIS A 100 13.34 -3.59 -10.27
C HIS A 100 13.06 -2.69 -11.48
N LEU A 101 12.24 -3.13 -12.43
CA LEU A 101 11.89 -2.40 -13.65
C LEU A 101 10.93 -1.24 -13.42
N SER A 102 10.03 -1.36 -12.44
CA SER A 102 8.93 -0.40 -12.22
C SER A 102 9.35 1.07 -12.21
N PRO A 103 10.44 1.49 -11.53
CA PRO A 103 10.91 2.89 -11.54
C PRO A 103 11.41 3.37 -12.91
N TYR A 104 11.83 2.45 -13.77
CA TYR A 104 12.39 2.72 -15.09
C TYR A 104 11.40 2.46 -16.22
N PHE A 105 10.14 2.12 -15.91
CA PHE A 105 9.17 1.63 -16.89
C PHE A 105 9.02 2.56 -18.08
N MET A 106 9.09 3.88 -17.90
CA MET A 106 8.94 4.87 -18.97
C MET A 106 10.17 5.00 -19.89
N LEU A 107 11.29 4.37 -19.55
CA LEU A 107 12.52 4.43 -20.33
C LEU A 107 12.49 3.38 -21.45
N GLN A 108 12.96 3.75 -22.64
CA GLN A 108 13.10 2.83 -23.78
C GLN A 108 13.82 1.51 -23.44
N PRO A 109 14.93 1.48 -22.67
CA PRO A 109 15.57 0.21 -22.32
C PRO A 109 14.65 -0.74 -21.53
N ALA A 110 13.73 -0.23 -20.71
CA ALA A 110 12.73 -1.06 -20.05
C ALA A 110 11.77 -1.71 -21.05
N HIS A 111 11.32 -0.97 -22.06
CA HIS A 111 10.46 -1.50 -23.12
C HIS A 111 11.18 -2.57 -23.97
N LYS A 112 12.49 -2.41 -24.24
CA LYS A 112 13.31 -3.42 -24.91
C LYS A 112 13.34 -4.73 -24.12
N CYS A 113 13.57 -4.66 -22.80
CA CYS A 113 13.50 -5.83 -21.93
C CYS A 113 12.11 -6.47 -21.93
N LEU A 114 11.04 -5.68 -21.82
CA LEU A 114 9.66 -6.19 -21.84
C LEU A 114 9.30 -6.87 -23.16
N GLU A 115 9.78 -6.35 -24.30
CA GLU A 115 9.60 -7.00 -25.60
C GLU A 115 10.18 -8.41 -25.59
N TRP A 116 11.39 -8.60 -25.05
CA TRP A 116 11.99 -9.92 -24.87
C TRP A 116 11.10 -10.82 -24.00
N LEU A 117 10.67 -10.35 -22.83
CA LEU A 117 9.85 -11.16 -21.92
C LEU A 117 8.48 -11.52 -22.51
N ILE A 118 7.86 -10.61 -23.29
CA ILE A 118 6.61 -10.84 -24.01
C ILE A 118 6.78 -11.94 -25.06
N ARG A 119 7.86 -11.85 -25.84
CA ARG A 119 8.11 -12.73 -26.98
C ARG A 119 8.64 -14.10 -26.57
N ARG A 120 9.44 -14.17 -25.51
CA ARG A 120 10.10 -15.41 -25.10
C ARG A 120 9.34 -16.18 -24.03
N TYR A 121 8.82 -15.47 -23.02
CA TYR A 121 8.17 -16.08 -21.86
C TYR A 121 6.65 -15.90 -21.86
N SER A 122 6.08 -15.25 -22.87
CA SER A 122 4.65 -14.99 -22.99
C SER A 122 4.05 -14.38 -21.71
N ILE A 123 4.73 -13.39 -21.11
CA ILE A 123 4.28 -12.77 -19.84
C ILE A 123 2.85 -12.19 -19.92
N HIS A 124 2.42 -11.83 -21.12
CA HIS A 124 1.08 -11.33 -21.43
C HIS A 124 -0.03 -12.41 -21.36
N GLU A 125 0.35 -13.69 -21.21
CA GLU A 125 -0.55 -14.83 -21.03
C GLU A 125 -0.36 -15.49 -19.66
N PHE A 126 0.90 -15.75 -19.29
CA PHE A 126 1.23 -16.50 -18.07
C PHE A 126 1.40 -15.63 -16.83
N ASN A 127 1.83 -14.37 -16.97
CA ASN A 127 2.11 -13.44 -15.85
C ASN A 127 1.15 -12.24 -15.83
N ARG A 128 -0.09 -12.41 -16.32
CA ARG A 128 -1.04 -11.31 -16.57
C ARG A 128 -1.24 -10.39 -15.37
N ALA A 129 -1.40 -10.95 -14.17
CA ALA A 129 -1.60 -10.15 -12.96
C ALA A 129 -0.40 -9.28 -12.62
N ASP A 130 0.80 -9.88 -12.59
CA ASP A 130 2.04 -9.15 -12.28
C ASP A 130 2.36 -8.12 -13.38
N PHE A 131 2.09 -8.45 -14.65
CA PHE A 131 2.29 -7.55 -15.77
C PHE A 131 1.32 -6.36 -15.73
N VAL A 132 0.03 -6.59 -15.43
CA VAL A 132 -0.94 -5.51 -15.25
C VAL A 132 -0.56 -4.63 -14.05
N ASN A 133 -0.14 -5.21 -12.93
CA ASN A 133 0.29 -4.45 -11.75
C ASN A 133 1.51 -3.55 -12.03
N LEU A 134 2.45 -4.03 -12.86
CA LEU A 134 3.61 -3.24 -13.31
C LEU A 134 3.20 -2.02 -14.13
N ILE A 135 2.26 -2.16 -15.07
CA ILE A 135 1.92 -1.09 -16.02
C ILE A 135 0.88 -0.10 -15.49
N LEU A 136 0.05 -0.50 -14.52
CA LEU A 136 -1.06 0.30 -14.00
C LEU A 136 -0.70 1.71 -13.51
N PRO A 137 0.44 1.95 -12.83
CA PRO A 137 0.87 3.29 -12.46
C PRO A 137 0.99 4.26 -13.64
N TYR A 138 1.14 3.75 -14.86
CA TYR A 138 1.38 4.50 -16.09
C TYR A 138 0.17 4.51 -17.02
N HIS A 139 -1.04 4.35 -16.47
CA HIS A 139 -2.29 4.13 -17.22
C HIS A 139 -2.68 5.23 -18.24
N GLU A 140 -2.12 6.43 -18.11
CA GLU A 140 -2.37 7.56 -19.02
C GLU A 140 -1.40 7.61 -20.22
N THR A 141 -0.49 6.65 -20.33
CA THR A 141 0.57 6.65 -21.34
C THR A 141 0.23 5.77 -22.55
N LEU A 142 0.81 6.08 -23.71
CA LEU A 142 0.65 5.25 -24.90
C LEU A 142 1.34 3.88 -24.76
N ILE A 143 2.43 3.78 -24.00
CA ILE A 143 3.08 2.49 -23.77
C ILE A 143 2.18 1.56 -22.95
N PHE A 144 1.47 2.08 -21.94
CA PHE A 144 0.46 1.30 -21.21
C PHE A 144 -0.58 0.71 -22.18
N VAL A 145 -1.09 1.53 -23.11
CA VAL A 145 -2.05 1.07 -24.13
C VAL A 145 -1.47 -0.09 -24.94
N ARG A 146 -0.22 0.02 -25.42
CA ARG A 146 0.45 -1.05 -26.18
C ARG A 146 0.58 -2.34 -25.35
N CYS A 147 0.95 -2.23 -24.08
CA CYS A 147 1.01 -3.38 -23.17
C CYS A 147 -0.37 -4.05 -22.99
N VAL A 148 -1.43 -3.26 -22.81
CA VAL A 148 -2.81 -3.77 -22.72
C VAL A 148 -3.27 -4.40 -24.04
N GLN A 149 -2.87 -3.87 -25.19
CA GLN A 149 -3.19 -4.44 -26.50
C GLN A 149 -2.56 -5.82 -26.71
N VAL A 150 -1.37 -6.04 -26.16
CA VAL A 150 -0.70 -7.36 -26.14
C VAL A 150 -1.32 -8.32 -25.13
N LEU A 151 -1.88 -7.83 -24.01
CA LEU A 151 -2.45 -8.67 -22.94
C LEU A 151 -3.51 -9.66 -23.44
N HIS A 152 -3.40 -10.93 -23.08
CA HIS A 152 -4.43 -11.92 -23.40
C HIS A 152 -5.64 -11.79 -22.47
N ILE A 153 -6.79 -11.41 -23.03
CA ILE A 153 -8.07 -11.25 -22.34
C ILE A 153 -9.07 -12.18 -23.02
N ALA A 154 -9.42 -13.30 -22.38
CA ALA A 154 -10.12 -14.40 -23.03
C ALA A 154 -11.62 -14.13 -23.26
N GLY A 155 -12.25 -13.30 -22.43
CA GLY A 155 -13.69 -13.00 -22.56
C GLY A 155 -14.25 -12.15 -21.43
N LYS A 156 -15.58 -12.06 -21.34
CA LYS A 156 -16.28 -11.17 -20.40
C LYS A 156 -16.06 -11.51 -18.92
N ASN A 157 -15.80 -12.77 -18.60
CA ASN A 157 -15.56 -13.24 -17.23
C ASN A 157 -14.06 -13.19 -16.86
N ASP A 158 -13.19 -12.71 -17.74
CA ASP A 158 -11.78 -12.55 -17.45
C ASP A 158 -11.58 -11.43 -16.39
N PRO A 159 -10.73 -11.61 -15.37
CA PRO A 159 -10.46 -10.56 -14.37
C PRO A 159 -9.98 -9.23 -14.97
N PHE A 160 -9.40 -9.26 -16.18
CA PHE A 160 -8.91 -8.09 -16.90
C PHE A 160 -9.87 -7.60 -17.99
N ALA A 161 -11.10 -8.13 -18.06
CA ALA A 161 -12.10 -7.73 -19.07
C ALA A 161 -12.43 -6.23 -19.05
N TRP A 162 -12.28 -5.57 -17.89
CA TRP A 162 -12.46 -4.13 -17.74
C TRP A 162 -11.44 -3.29 -18.55
N LEU A 163 -10.30 -3.88 -18.95
CA LEU A 163 -9.31 -3.25 -19.82
C LEU A 163 -9.61 -3.41 -21.32
N HIS A 164 -10.67 -4.15 -21.69
CA HIS A 164 -11.02 -4.39 -23.09
C HIS A 164 -11.33 -3.08 -23.86
N GLY A 165 -11.86 -2.07 -23.17
CA GLY A 165 -12.10 -0.74 -23.76
C GLY A 165 -10.80 -0.09 -24.26
N VAL A 166 -9.73 -0.16 -23.47
CA VAL A 166 -8.39 0.33 -23.83
C VAL A 166 -7.84 -0.46 -25.02
N LYS A 167 -7.91 -1.79 -24.94
CA LYS A 167 -7.44 -2.69 -26.01
C LYS A 167 -8.09 -2.39 -27.36
N LYS A 168 -9.39 -2.07 -27.38
CA LYS A 168 -10.14 -1.77 -28.61
C LYS A 168 -9.95 -0.34 -29.11
N SER A 169 -9.99 0.65 -28.21
CA SER A 169 -9.95 2.07 -28.59
C SER A 169 -8.55 2.59 -28.89
N GLY A 170 -7.52 1.99 -28.28
CA GLY A 170 -6.16 2.53 -28.33
C GLY A 170 -6.00 3.83 -27.53
N ALA A 171 -6.99 4.22 -26.73
CA ALA A 171 -6.94 5.41 -25.90
C ALA A 171 -6.40 5.07 -24.49
N PRO A 172 -5.62 5.98 -23.87
CA PRO A 172 -5.22 5.83 -22.47
C PRO A 172 -6.40 5.71 -21.51
N LEU A 173 -6.15 5.07 -20.36
CA LEU A 173 -7.19 4.78 -19.37
C LEU A 173 -7.30 5.92 -18.36
N ALA A 174 -8.51 6.49 -18.23
CA ALA A 174 -8.77 7.53 -17.24
C ALA A 174 -8.72 6.99 -15.81
N LYS A 175 -8.16 7.77 -14.87
CA LYS A 175 -8.08 7.42 -13.44
C LYS A 175 -9.44 7.04 -12.84
N LYS A 176 -10.51 7.77 -13.21
CA LYS A 176 -11.87 7.50 -12.74
C LYS A 176 -12.34 6.08 -13.07
N SER A 177 -11.97 5.54 -14.24
CA SER A 177 -12.32 4.17 -14.62
C SER A 177 -11.66 3.13 -13.73
N ILE A 178 -10.43 3.39 -13.29
CA ILE A 178 -9.69 2.51 -12.34
C ILE A 178 -10.34 2.57 -10.97
N VAL A 179 -10.67 3.76 -10.47
CA VAL A 179 -11.35 3.93 -9.18
C VAL A 179 -12.70 3.22 -9.20
N ASN A 180 -13.50 3.37 -10.26
CA ASN A 180 -14.78 2.69 -10.40
C ASN A 180 -14.61 1.15 -10.42
N HIS A 181 -13.59 0.64 -11.11
CA HIS A 181 -13.28 -0.79 -11.11
C HIS A 181 -12.88 -1.28 -9.71
N ALA A 182 -12.00 -0.54 -9.04
CA ALA A 182 -11.52 -0.87 -7.70
C ALA A 182 -12.64 -0.84 -6.65
N ALA A 183 -13.59 0.10 -6.77
CA ALA A 183 -14.78 0.17 -5.92
C ALA A 183 -15.71 -1.04 -6.14
N GLY A 184 -15.87 -1.48 -7.39
CA GLY A 184 -16.67 -2.67 -7.73
C GLY A 184 -15.98 -4.01 -7.47
N SER A 185 -14.66 -4.03 -7.28
CA SER A 185 -13.86 -5.23 -7.09
C SER A 185 -12.78 -5.02 -6.03
N LEU A 186 -13.16 -5.14 -4.77
CA LEU A 186 -12.24 -4.92 -3.63
C LEU A 186 -11.01 -5.84 -3.64
N GLY A 187 -11.12 -7.00 -4.29
CA GLY A 187 -9.99 -7.90 -4.54
C GLY A 187 -8.86 -7.23 -5.32
N PHE A 188 -9.16 -6.27 -6.19
CA PHE A 188 -8.18 -5.49 -6.93
C PHE A 188 -7.24 -4.71 -5.99
N LEU A 189 -7.80 -3.96 -5.02
CA LEU A 189 -7.00 -3.19 -4.06
C LEU A 189 -6.14 -4.12 -3.19
N ARG A 190 -6.70 -5.24 -2.75
CA ARG A 190 -5.95 -6.24 -1.98
C ARG A 190 -4.77 -6.79 -2.78
N SER A 191 -5.02 -7.28 -4.00
CA SER A 191 -3.97 -7.88 -4.83
C SER A 191 -2.90 -6.88 -5.25
N TYR A 192 -3.27 -5.64 -5.56
CA TYR A 192 -2.28 -4.59 -5.85
C TYR A 192 -1.47 -4.23 -4.61
N GLY A 193 -2.12 -4.09 -3.45
CA GLY A 193 -1.45 -3.86 -2.17
C GLY A 193 -0.43 -4.95 -1.84
N GLU A 194 -0.78 -6.22 -2.04
CA GLU A 194 0.14 -7.35 -1.84
C GLU A 194 1.32 -7.36 -2.83
N PHE A 195 1.10 -6.91 -4.07
CA PHE A 195 2.16 -6.73 -5.05
C PHE A 195 3.11 -5.59 -4.66
N LEU A 196 2.57 -4.45 -4.19
CA LEU A 196 3.35 -3.34 -3.66
C LEU A 196 4.15 -3.73 -2.42
N GLU A 197 3.57 -4.48 -1.48
CA GLU A 197 4.27 -5.00 -0.30
C GLU A 197 5.48 -5.86 -0.67
N GLN A 198 5.32 -6.73 -1.69
CA GLN A 198 6.41 -7.56 -2.18
C GLN A 198 7.51 -6.72 -2.86
N ALA A 199 7.13 -5.71 -3.64
CA ALA A 199 8.08 -4.80 -4.28
C ALA A 199 8.90 -4.01 -3.24
N VAL A 200 8.23 -3.47 -2.21
CA VAL A 200 8.88 -2.75 -1.10
C VAL A 200 9.82 -3.68 -0.33
N ALA A 201 9.42 -4.93 -0.08
CA ALA A 201 10.26 -5.91 0.60
C ALA A 201 11.49 -6.32 -0.24
N GLU A 202 11.32 -6.48 -1.56
CA GLU A 202 12.41 -6.82 -2.48
C GLU A 202 13.46 -5.70 -2.58
N LEU A 203 13.03 -4.44 -2.62
CA LEU A 203 13.94 -3.30 -2.75
C LEU A 203 14.51 -2.82 -1.40
N ASP A 204 13.88 -3.20 -0.28
CA ASP A 204 14.23 -2.83 1.10
C ASP A 204 14.58 -1.34 1.23
N ASN A 205 15.83 -1.00 1.53
CA ASN A 205 16.25 0.40 1.73
C ASN A 205 16.16 1.26 0.46
N ARG A 206 16.01 0.65 -0.72
CA ARG A 206 15.82 1.36 -2.00
C ARG A 206 14.35 1.54 -2.37
N ALA A 207 13.40 1.03 -1.58
CA ALA A 207 11.98 1.04 -1.93
C ALA A 207 11.36 2.44 -2.17
N ASN A 208 12.04 3.53 -1.76
CA ASN A 208 11.65 4.90 -2.12
C ASN A 208 11.63 5.16 -3.63
N VAL A 209 12.28 4.35 -4.47
CA VAL A 209 12.18 4.49 -5.94
C VAL A 209 10.82 4.06 -6.50
N LEU A 210 9.95 3.42 -5.70
CA LEU A 210 8.62 2.94 -6.11
C LEU A 210 7.54 4.03 -6.09
N GLN A 211 7.90 5.30 -6.19
CA GLN A 211 7.01 6.46 -6.13
C GLN A 211 5.74 6.29 -6.97
N ALA A 212 5.86 5.87 -8.23
CA ALA A 212 4.72 5.68 -9.11
C ALA A 212 3.74 4.60 -8.60
N MET A 213 4.25 3.47 -8.11
CA MET A 213 3.40 2.39 -7.56
C MET A 213 2.72 2.81 -6.26
N ILE A 214 3.47 3.47 -5.37
CA ILE A 214 2.96 3.95 -4.09
C ILE A 214 1.88 5.02 -4.32
N ALA A 215 2.16 6.00 -5.17
CA ALA A 215 1.21 7.06 -5.53
C ALA A 215 -0.04 6.48 -6.21
N PHE A 216 0.14 5.50 -7.10
CA PHE A 216 -0.99 4.82 -7.74
C PHE A 216 -1.87 4.13 -6.70
N TYR A 217 -1.30 3.36 -5.77
CA TYR A 217 -2.06 2.68 -4.72
C TYR A 217 -2.77 3.68 -3.80
N CYS A 218 -2.05 4.71 -3.36
CA CYS A 218 -2.58 5.76 -2.48
C CYS A 218 -3.78 6.47 -3.10
N THR A 219 -3.60 7.06 -4.27
CA THR A 219 -4.63 7.85 -4.95
C THR A 219 -5.82 7.01 -5.40
N THR A 220 -5.60 5.74 -5.78
CA THR A 220 -6.71 4.84 -6.14
C THR A 220 -7.52 4.46 -4.90
N THR A 221 -6.84 4.14 -3.79
CA THR A 221 -7.52 3.77 -2.54
C THR A 221 -8.29 4.95 -1.95
N ILE A 222 -7.69 6.14 -1.94
CA ILE A 222 -8.38 7.38 -1.52
C ILE A 222 -9.57 7.66 -2.44
N GLY A 223 -9.42 7.56 -3.76
CA GLY A 223 -10.54 7.75 -4.68
C GLY A 223 -11.71 6.78 -4.44
N VAL A 224 -11.43 5.53 -4.06
CA VAL A 224 -12.46 4.55 -3.67
C VAL A 224 -13.12 4.93 -2.34
N LEU A 225 -12.33 5.36 -1.35
CA LEU A 225 -12.86 5.82 -0.06
C LEU A 225 -13.73 7.07 -0.23
N ASP A 226 -13.29 8.04 -1.05
CA ASP A 226 -14.01 9.29 -1.30
C ASP A 226 -15.32 9.06 -2.04
N GLY A 227 -15.35 8.12 -2.99
CA GLY A 227 -16.56 7.74 -3.71
C GLY A 227 -17.54 6.86 -2.92
N ALA A 228 -17.15 6.34 -1.75
CA ALA A 228 -18.03 5.55 -0.89
C ALA A 228 -18.81 6.44 0.09
N ASP A 229 -20.14 6.26 0.13
CA ASP A 229 -21.02 6.92 1.11
C ASP A 229 -20.75 6.42 2.54
N GLN A 230 -20.58 5.10 2.68
CA GLN A 230 -20.12 4.46 3.91
C GLN A 230 -19.07 3.39 3.57
N VAL A 231 -18.01 3.35 4.36
CA VAL A 231 -16.94 2.36 4.20
C VAL A 231 -17.30 1.08 4.96
N GLY A 232 -17.69 0.05 4.22
CA GLY A 232 -17.98 -1.27 4.78
C GLY A 232 -16.73 -2.06 5.20
N GLU A 233 -16.91 -3.03 6.09
CA GLU A 233 -15.84 -3.88 6.64
C GLU A 233 -15.01 -4.57 5.55
N ASN A 234 -15.65 -5.01 4.45
CA ASN A 234 -14.95 -5.67 3.34
C ASN A 234 -13.85 -4.80 2.70
N LEU A 235 -14.08 -3.49 2.59
CA LEU A 235 -13.09 -2.55 2.06
C LEU A 235 -11.94 -2.38 3.06
N VAL A 236 -12.26 -2.26 4.35
CA VAL A 236 -11.25 -2.22 5.43
C VAL A 236 -10.37 -3.46 5.37
N VAL A 237 -10.95 -4.66 5.32
CA VAL A 237 -10.23 -5.93 5.24
C VAL A 237 -9.39 -6.03 3.97
N ALA A 238 -9.82 -5.42 2.86
CA ALA A 238 -9.05 -5.42 1.61
C ALA A 238 -7.74 -4.63 1.71
N ILE A 239 -7.68 -3.56 2.51
CA ILE A 239 -6.53 -2.63 2.54
C ILE A 239 -5.72 -2.68 3.85
N ILE A 240 -6.31 -3.10 4.98
CA ILE A 240 -5.71 -2.92 6.32
C ILE A 240 -4.35 -3.58 6.48
N LYS A 241 -4.14 -4.76 5.89
CA LYS A 241 -2.85 -5.48 5.94
C LYS A 241 -1.73 -4.64 5.30
N THR A 242 -2.00 -4.07 4.13
CA THR A 242 -1.07 -3.20 3.40
C THR A 242 -0.81 -1.92 4.15
N LEU A 243 -1.84 -1.31 4.72
CA LEU A 243 -1.70 -0.10 5.53
C LEU A 243 -0.78 -0.32 6.73
N VAL A 244 -1.02 -1.39 7.51
CA VAL A 244 -0.19 -1.70 8.70
C VAL A 244 1.27 -1.92 8.32
N LYS A 245 1.55 -2.57 7.19
CA LYS A 245 2.92 -2.71 6.67
C LYS A 245 3.52 -1.38 6.25
N GLY A 246 2.76 -0.53 5.56
CA GLY A 246 3.24 0.81 5.17
C GLY A 246 3.51 1.73 6.37
N LEU A 247 2.69 1.67 7.43
CA LEU A 247 2.91 2.41 8.68
C LEU A 247 4.25 2.07 9.35
N SER A 248 4.78 0.86 9.12
CA SER A 248 6.06 0.39 9.68
C SER A 248 7.16 0.27 8.63
N SER A 249 6.98 0.88 7.46
CA SER A 249 7.92 0.77 6.35
C SER A 249 9.12 1.70 6.51
N LYS A 250 10.29 1.25 6.04
CA LYS A 250 11.46 2.11 5.85
C LYS A 250 11.34 3.00 4.61
N ALA A 251 10.39 2.74 3.72
CA ALA A 251 10.12 3.60 2.57
C ALA A 251 9.27 4.80 3.03
N LEU A 252 9.85 5.99 2.97
CA LEU A 252 9.23 7.26 3.38
C LEU A 252 7.89 7.46 2.67
N ASP A 253 7.87 7.32 1.34
CA ASP A 253 6.68 7.54 0.53
C ASP A 253 5.58 6.53 0.84
N PHE A 254 5.94 5.28 1.17
CA PHE A 254 4.95 4.26 1.52
C PHE A 254 4.34 4.52 2.91
N THR A 255 5.15 4.98 3.87
CA THR A 255 4.64 5.42 5.17
C THR A 255 3.74 6.63 5.06
N ALA A 256 4.14 7.64 4.29
CA ALA A 256 3.33 8.83 4.03
C ALA A 256 1.99 8.49 3.34
N ALA A 257 2.03 7.65 2.31
CA ALA A 257 0.82 7.15 1.64
C ALA A 257 -0.11 6.41 2.61
N SER A 258 0.44 5.55 3.48
CA SER A 258 -0.37 4.89 4.52
C SER A 258 -1.00 5.88 5.49
N TYR A 259 -0.31 6.96 5.87
CA TYR A 259 -0.91 8.00 6.74
C TYR A 259 -2.10 8.66 6.06
N MET A 260 -1.96 9.02 4.78
CA MET A 260 -3.05 9.64 4.01
C MET A 260 -4.27 8.72 3.90
N ILE A 261 -4.06 7.44 3.57
CA ILE A 261 -5.17 6.48 3.44
C ILE A 261 -5.84 6.24 4.79
N VAL A 262 -5.06 6.06 5.88
CA VAL A 262 -5.62 5.88 7.23
C VAL A 262 -6.42 7.10 7.65
N GLY A 263 -5.95 8.31 7.37
CA GLY A 263 -6.69 9.55 7.66
C GLY A 263 -8.07 9.61 6.99
N HIS A 264 -8.14 9.26 5.70
CA HIS A 264 -9.42 9.16 4.99
C HIS A 264 -10.29 8.03 5.55
N LEU A 265 -9.68 6.88 5.86
CA LEU A 265 -10.37 5.71 6.39
C LEU A 265 -11.06 6.02 7.72
N VAL A 266 -10.35 6.61 8.70
CA VAL A 266 -10.92 6.92 10.03
C VAL A 266 -11.91 8.07 10.01
N SER A 267 -12.01 8.81 8.91
CA SER A 267 -13.01 9.86 8.72
C SER A 267 -14.32 9.32 8.12
N LYS A 268 -14.30 8.13 7.52
CA LYS A 268 -15.44 7.53 6.81
C LYS A 268 -15.85 6.13 7.30
N ALA A 269 -15.04 5.52 8.16
CA ALA A 269 -15.26 4.18 8.69
C ALA A 269 -15.10 4.18 10.21
N THR A 270 -15.90 3.38 10.88
CA THR A 270 -15.72 3.05 12.29
C THR A 270 -14.80 1.84 12.39
N LEU A 271 -13.65 1.98 13.04
CA LEU A 271 -12.69 0.89 13.20
C LEU A 271 -12.75 0.30 14.61
N ALA A 272 -12.50 -0.99 14.74
CA ALA A 272 -12.41 -1.64 16.04
C ALA A 272 -11.28 -1.02 16.90
N LYS A 273 -11.56 -0.82 18.21
CA LYS A 273 -10.60 -0.27 19.19
C LYS A 273 -9.19 -0.86 19.07
N LYS A 274 -9.08 -2.19 19.04
CA LYS A 274 -7.78 -2.89 18.95
C LYS A 274 -6.98 -2.53 17.70
N THR A 275 -7.65 -2.22 16.59
CA THR A 275 -7.01 -1.78 15.34
C THR A 275 -6.51 -0.36 15.49
N LEU A 276 -7.33 0.54 16.04
CA LEU A 276 -6.96 1.95 16.29
C LEU A 276 -5.77 2.06 17.25
N GLU A 277 -5.80 1.31 18.35
CA GLU A 277 -4.70 1.28 19.32
C GLU A 277 -3.38 0.79 18.69
N LYS A 278 -3.45 -0.25 17.85
CA LYS A 278 -2.27 -0.72 17.09
C LYS A 278 -1.75 0.36 16.14
N ILE A 279 -2.63 1.08 15.45
CA ILE A 279 -2.23 2.18 14.55
C ILE A 279 -1.54 3.29 15.36
N LEU A 280 -2.12 3.72 16.48
CA LEU A 280 -1.53 4.72 17.37
C LEU A 280 -0.15 4.31 17.88
N GLN A 281 0.01 3.05 18.29
CA GLN A 281 1.32 2.50 18.68
C GLN A 281 2.32 2.59 17.53
N ARG A 282 1.93 2.24 16.29
CA ARG A 282 2.83 2.33 15.13
C ARG A 282 3.23 3.77 14.79
N LEU A 283 2.31 4.73 14.95
CA LEU A 283 2.61 6.15 14.76
C LEU A 283 3.61 6.67 15.80
N ALA A 284 3.53 6.19 17.05
CA ALA A 284 4.40 6.62 18.14
C ALA A 284 5.87 6.19 17.99
N VAL A 285 6.16 5.07 17.31
CA VAL A 285 7.52 4.49 17.24
C VAL A 285 8.50 5.31 16.36
N GLN A 286 8.05 6.35 15.65
CA GLN A 286 8.83 7.19 14.72
C GLN A 286 9.70 6.38 13.74
N MET A 287 9.15 6.16 12.55
CA MET A 287 9.92 5.57 11.44
C MET A 287 10.75 6.63 10.70
N HIS A 288 10.18 7.83 10.51
CA HIS A 288 10.77 8.90 9.71
C HIS A 288 10.67 10.23 10.45
N PRO A 289 11.80 10.88 10.80
CA PRO A 289 11.79 12.17 11.48
C PRO A 289 11.02 13.28 10.71
N SER A 290 11.06 13.23 9.38
CA SER A 290 10.34 14.15 8.49
C SER A 290 8.81 14.00 8.52
N LEU A 291 8.28 12.88 9.03
CA LEU A 291 6.84 12.63 9.10
C LEU A 291 6.25 12.84 10.50
N THR A 292 7.02 13.34 11.46
CA THR A 292 6.56 13.53 12.85
C THR A 292 5.32 14.42 12.96
N GLY A 293 5.28 15.56 12.26
CA GLY A 293 4.09 16.42 12.21
C GLY A 293 2.87 15.69 11.64
N ASN A 294 3.03 15.02 10.50
CA ASN A 294 1.97 14.22 9.86
C ASN A 294 1.46 13.09 10.78
N ALA A 295 2.36 12.43 11.52
CA ALA A 295 1.99 11.40 12.48
C ALA A 295 1.14 11.97 13.62
N VAL A 296 1.53 13.13 14.18
CA VAL A 296 0.73 13.83 15.21
C VAL A 296 -0.64 14.20 14.69
N MET A 297 -0.72 14.81 13.50
CA MET A 297 -1.99 15.19 12.88
C MET A 297 -2.90 13.97 12.71
N LEU A 298 -2.35 12.82 12.30
CA LEU A 298 -3.11 11.58 12.17
C LEU A 298 -3.55 11.03 13.54
N MET A 299 -2.70 11.07 14.57
CA MET A 299 -3.09 10.65 15.93
C MET A 299 -4.22 11.52 16.48
N VAL A 300 -4.15 12.84 16.28
CA VAL A 300 -5.22 13.78 16.63
C VAL A 300 -6.50 13.43 15.89
N LEU A 301 -6.43 13.26 14.56
CA LEU A 301 -7.59 12.92 13.73
C LEU A 301 -8.25 11.61 14.19
N ILE A 302 -7.47 10.56 14.45
CA ILE A 302 -7.96 9.28 14.97
C ILE A 302 -8.75 9.48 16.27
N LEU A 303 -8.20 10.23 17.23
CA LEU A 303 -8.87 10.44 18.51
C LEU A 303 -10.10 11.34 18.41
N GLN A 304 -10.12 12.27 17.47
CA GLN A 304 -11.27 13.15 17.21
C GLN A 304 -12.41 12.38 16.53
N THR A 305 -12.12 11.58 15.52
CA THR A 305 -13.19 10.91 14.74
C THR A 305 -13.64 9.59 15.33
N GLN A 306 -12.83 8.94 16.19
CA GLN A 306 -13.12 7.60 16.72
C GLN A 306 -13.27 7.60 18.26
N GLN A 307 -13.63 8.74 18.86
CA GLN A 307 -13.71 8.91 20.31
C GLN A 307 -14.61 7.85 20.99
N GLU A 308 -15.78 7.57 20.41
CA GLU A 308 -16.73 6.58 20.95
C GLU A 308 -16.18 5.15 20.94
N GLN A 309 -15.40 4.78 19.91
CA GLN A 309 -14.84 3.44 19.78
C GLN A 309 -13.60 3.23 20.66
N ILE A 310 -12.77 4.26 20.77
CA ILE A 310 -11.54 4.16 21.55
C ILE A 310 -11.88 4.20 23.04
N GLY A 311 -12.74 5.13 23.46
CA GLY A 311 -12.95 5.43 24.88
C GLY A 311 -11.61 5.77 25.55
N GLU A 312 -11.25 5.04 26.61
CA GLU A 312 -9.93 5.16 27.22
C GLU A 312 -8.84 4.39 26.48
N LEU A 313 -7.67 5.01 26.29
CA LEU A 313 -6.47 4.34 25.77
C LEU A 313 -5.97 3.25 26.71
N SER A 314 -5.58 2.10 26.15
CA SER A 314 -4.93 1.03 26.90
C SER A 314 -3.53 1.41 27.39
N ASP A 315 -3.10 0.79 28.48
CA ASP A 315 -1.80 1.07 29.10
C ASP A 315 -0.62 0.79 28.16
N ALA A 316 -0.77 -0.18 27.25
CA ALA A 316 0.23 -0.49 26.23
C ALA A 316 0.39 0.63 25.19
N VAL A 317 -0.70 1.32 24.84
CA VAL A 317 -0.64 2.48 23.92
C VAL A 317 0.06 3.63 24.63
N ILE A 318 -0.31 3.92 25.87
CA ILE A 318 0.30 4.99 26.67
C ILE A 318 1.78 4.75 26.89
N ALA A 319 2.21 3.54 27.24
CA ALA A 319 3.63 3.22 27.41
C ALA A 319 4.43 3.48 26.11
N THR A 320 3.84 3.15 24.95
CA THR A 320 4.47 3.41 23.64
C THR A 320 4.56 4.91 23.34
N ILE A 321 3.48 5.66 23.62
CA ILE A 321 3.40 7.12 23.46
C ILE A 321 4.41 7.81 24.38
N MET A 322 4.52 7.40 25.64
CA MET A 322 5.47 7.99 26.59
C MET A 322 6.93 7.73 26.19
N SER A 323 7.19 6.63 25.50
CA SER A 323 8.51 6.33 24.95
C SER A 323 8.88 7.22 23.75
N ALA A 324 7.89 7.87 23.14
CA ALA A 324 8.05 8.75 21.97
C ALA A 324 8.56 10.15 22.38
N LYS A 325 9.87 10.27 22.63
CA LYS A 325 10.51 11.55 23.06
C LYS A 325 10.33 12.70 22.06
N TRP A 326 10.09 12.41 20.80
CA TRP A 326 9.86 13.39 19.73
C TRP A 326 8.46 14.01 19.79
N LEU A 327 7.51 13.36 20.47
CA LEU A 327 6.09 13.70 20.41
C LEU A 327 5.74 15.06 21.03
N PRO A 328 6.26 15.46 22.22
CA PRO A 328 5.96 16.77 22.79
C PRO A 328 6.36 17.92 21.86
N GLN A 329 7.58 17.86 21.29
CA GLN A 329 8.06 18.88 20.37
C GLN A 329 7.23 18.91 19.07
N ALA A 330 6.86 17.75 18.52
CA ALA A 330 6.04 17.68 17.32
C ALA A 330 4.61 18.22 17.57
N LEU A 331 4.03 17.96 18.75
CA LEU A 331 2.75 18.53 19.18
C LEU A 331 2.80 20.05 19.27
N GLY A 332 3.86 20.61 19.87
CA GLY A 332 4.07 22.05 19.93
C GLY A 332 4.10 22.70 18.55
N ARG A 333 4.84 22.11 17.60
CA ARG A 333 4.90 22.59 16.20
C ARG A 333 3.55 22.53 15.50
N VAL A 334 2.85 21.38 15.55
CA VAL A 334 1.54 21.21 14.91
C VAL A 334 0.50 22.18 15.50
N LYS A 335 0.59 22.47 16.81
CA LYS A 335 -0.24 23.50 17.43
C LYS A 335 0.06 24.91 16.89
N GLN A 336 1.34 25.26 16.74
CA GLN A 336 1.75 26.56 16.19
C GLN A 336 1.27 26.74 14.74
N GLU A 337 1.11 25.64 13.99
CA GLU A 337 0.52 25.63 12.65
C GLU A 337 -1.02 25.77 12.66
N GLY A 338 -1.66 25.88 13.83
CA GLY A 338 -3.09 26.15 13.99
C GLY A 338 -3.98 24.92 14.15
N VAL A 339 -3.40 23.71 14.28
CA VAL A 339 -4.18 22.48 14.48
C VAL A 339 -4.49 22.27 15.97
N SER A 340 -5.76 21.97 16.29
CA SER A 340 -6.15 21.66 17.68
C SER A 340 -5.61 20.31 18.12
N VAL A 341 -4.72 20.31 19.11
CA VAL A 341 -4.08 19.11 19.69
C VAL A 341 -4.73 18.65 21.01
N VAL A 342 -5.78 19.35 21.45
CA VAL A 342 -6.40 19.21 22.78
C VAL A 342 -6.92 17.79 23.03
N THR A 343 -7.53 17.16 22.02
CA THR A 343 -8.09 15.82 22.14
C THR A 343 -7.02 14.78 22.48
N LEU A 344 -5.87 14.86 21.81
CA LEU A 344 -4.73 13.97 22.07
C LEU A 344 -4.11 14.26 23.44
N LEU A 345 -3.95 15.53 23.79
CA LEU A 345 -3.44 15.92 25.12
C LEU A 345 -4.33 15.41 26.24
N ARG A 346 -5.65 15.59 26.13
CA ARG A 346 -6.62 15.12 27.13
C ARG A 346 -6.53 13.61 27.32
N ALA A 347 -6.52 12.85 26.22
CA ALA A 347 -6.48 11.39 26.27
C ALA A 347 -5.19 10.87 26.93
N VAL A 348 -4.05 11.47 26.60
CA VAL A 348 -2.74 11.05 27.11
C VAL A 348 -2.53 11.51 28.54
N LEU A 349 -2.76 12.80 28.84
CA LEU A 349 -2.60 13.36 30.19
C LEU A 349 -3.55 12.69 31.18
N GLY A 350 -4.84 12.51 30.84
CA GLY A 350 -5.81 11.86 31.73
C GLY A 350 -5.33 10.47 32.16
N LYS A 351 -4.83 9.66 31.22
CA LYS A 351 -4.34 8.32 31.54
C LYS A 351 -3.02 8.36 32.32
N CYS A 352 -2.04 9.17 31.92
CA CYS A 352 -0.78 9.33 32.65
C CYS A 352 -1.02 9.79 34.10
N LEU A 353 -1.92 10.76 34.31
CA LEU A 353 -2.25 11.26 35.64
C LEU A 353 -2.99 10.23 36.48
N SER A 354 -3.89 9.43 35.88
CA SER A 354 -4.51 8.31 36.57
C SER A 354 -3.48 7.29 37.08
N LYS A 355 -2.43 7.00 36.28
CA LYS A 355 -1.31 6.13 36.68
C LYS A 355 -0.48 6.74 37.79
N ILE A 356 -0.15 8.04 37.70
CA ILE A 356 0.54 8.79 38.75
C ILE A 356 -0.24 8.71 40.06
N CYS A 357 -1.56 8.92 40.01
CA CYS A 357 -2.42 8.88 41.19
C CYS A 357 -2.53 7.49 41.82
N ARG A 358 -2.34 6.42 41.03
CA ARG A 358 -2.35 5.03 41.48
C ARG A 358 -0.99 4.51 41.97
N GLN A 359 0.07 5.33 41.88
CA GLN A 359 1.45 4.95 42.24
C GLN A 359 1.95 3.72 41.45
N ASP A 360 1.69 3.70 40.15
CA ASP A 360 2.13 2.64 39.23
C ASP A 360 3.66 2.66 38.99
N GLU A 361 4.25 1.58 38.47
CA GLU A 361 5.71 1.34 38.39
C GLU A 361 6.48 2.39 37.54
N ASP A 362 5.82 3.06 36.59
CA ASP A 362 6.42 4.02 35.63
C ASP A 362 6.27 5.51 36.02
N LEU A 363 6.21 5.80 37.33
CA LEU A 363 5.88 7.14 37.84
C LEU A 363 6.78 8.26 37.29
N GLU A 364 8.10 8.05 37.27
CA GLU A 364 9.08 9.06 36.87
C GLU A 364 9.02 9.36 35.37
N LEU A 365 8.83 8.31 34.56
CA LEU A 365 8.65 8.45 33.11
C LEU A 365 7.35 9.22 32.80
N CYS A 366 6.25 8.92 33.51
CA CYS A 366 4.98 9.63 33.37
C CYS A 366 5.14 11.12 33.66
N LYS A 367 5.79 11.48 34.78
CA LYS A 367 6.00 12.87 35.19
C LYS A 367 6.80 13.65 34.15
N ARG A 368 7.98 13.14 33.77
CA ARG A 368 8.86 13.80 32.78
C ARG A 368 8.18 14.00 31.43
N PHE A 369 7.39 13.02 31.00
CA PHE A 369 6.64 13.11 29.76
C PHE A 369 5.52 14.16 29.84
N CYS A 370 4.75 14.19 30.94
CA CYS A 370 3.72 15.20 31.16
C CYS A 370 4.30 16.62 31.25
N GLU A 371 5.41 16.79 31.96
CA GLU A 371 6.14 18.07 32.02
C GLU A 371 6.58 18.54 30.63
N GLY A 372 7.15 17.63 29.83
CA GLY A 372 7.51 17.93 28.44
C GLY A 372 6.33 18.37 27.58
N LEU A 373 5.17 17.72 27.73
CA LEU A 373 3.94 18.14 27.02
C LEU A 373 3.47 19.53 27.44
N LEU A 374 3.50 19.86 28.73
CA LEU A 374 3.04 21.15 29.24
C LEU A 374 4.01 22.29 28.91
N LEU A 375 5.31 22.01 28.79
CA LEU A 375 6.33 23.00 28.43
C LEU A 375 6.33 23.34 26.94
N GLU A 376 6.14 22.34 26.08
CA GLU A 376 6.21 22.53 24.61
C GLU A 376 4.92 23.11 24.00
N ILE A 377 3.82 23.12 24.77
CA ILE A 377 2.48 23.44 24.23
C ILE A 377 1.90 24.64 24.95
N THR A 378 1.80 25.76 24.25
CA THR A 378 1.13 26.97 24.75
C THR A 378 -0.38 26.80 24.68
N LEU A 379 -1.04 26.47 25.79
CA LEU A 379 -2.51 26.36 25.89
C LEU A 379 -3.17 27.73 25.94
N THR A 380 -4.27 27.90 25.21
CA THR A 380 -5.20 29.02 25.44
C THR A 380 -5.94 28.80 26.76
N GLU A 381 -6.59 29.84 27.30
CA GLU A 381 -7.29 29.74 28.58
C GLU A 381 -8.37 28.65 28.58
N ASP A 382 -9.16 28.57 27.50
CA ASP A 382 -10.21 27.56 27.36
C ASP A 382 -9.65 26.14 27.29
N GLU A 383 -8.57 25.94 26.54
CA GLU A 383 -7.90 24.64 26.44
C GLU A 383 -7.27 24.23 27.76
N ALA A 384 -6.66 25.18 28.48
CA ALA A 384 -6.10 24.96 29.81
C ALA A 384 -7.19 24.52 30.79
N ARG A 385 -8.36 25.18 30.77
CA ARG A 385 -9.52 24.77 31.59
C ARG A 385 -9.96 23.34 31.28
N VAL A 386 -10.04 22.95 30.01
CA VAL A 386 -10.42 21.57 29.60
C VAL A 386 -9.39 20.54 30.10
N VAL A 387 -8.10 20.85 29.96
CA VAL A 387 -7.02 19.97 30.44
C VAL A 387 -7.07 19.84 31.96
N ILE A 388 -7.19 20.96 32.69
CA ILE A 388 -7.30 20.98 34.15
C ILE A 388 -8.53 20.21 34.62
N GLN A 389 -9.70 20.43 34.02
CA GLN A 389 -10.90 19.68 34.37
C GLN A 389 -10.70 18.18 34.19
N SER A 390 -10.02 17.76 33.13
CA SER A 390 -9.70 16.35 32.88
C SER A 390 -8.73 15.77 33.91
N VAL A 391 -7.78 16.58 34.40
CA VAL A 391 -6.90 16.22 35.51
C VAL A 391 -7.72 16.03 36.79
N LEU A 392 -8.61 16.96 37.11
CA LEU A 392 -9.46 16.91 38.29
C LEU A 392 -10.39 15.69 38.23
N ASP A 393 -11.03 15.43 37.09
CA ASP A 393 -11.89 14.26 36.90
C ASP A 393 -11.12 12.97 37.17
N SER A 394 -9.87 12.87 36.70
CA SER A 394 -8.99 11.71 36.92
C SER A 394 -8.59 11.53 38.39
N TYR A 395 -8.49 12.63 39.14
CA TYR A 395 -8.18 12.63 40.57
C TYR A 395 -9.41 12.27 41.42
N PHE A 396 -10.59 12.82 41.08
CA PHE A 396 -11.83 12.62 41.85
C PHE A 396 -12.55 11.29 41.55
N HIS A 397 -12.34 10.66 40.40
CA HIS A 397 -12.81 9.27 40.16
C HIS A 397 -12.17 8.24 41.10
N LYS A 398 -11.14 8.63 41.87
CA LYS A 398 -10.56 7.85 42.97
C LYS A 398 -11.48 7.77 44.19
N GLY A 399 -12.42 8.72 44.36
CA GLY A 399 -13.25 8.85 45.56
C GLY A 399 -14.44 7.89 45.67
N THR A 400 -14.84 7.21 44.59
CA THR A 400 -16.09 6.43 44.57
C THR A 400 -15.87 4.91 44.65
N THR A 401 -14.64 4.43 44.51
CA THR A 401 -14.30 2.99 44.55
C THR A 401 -13.60 2.54 45.83
N ALA A 402 -13.32 3.44 46.76
CA ALA A 402 -12.89 3.09 48.11
C ALA A 402 -14.12 3.13 49.02
N GLY A 403 -14.69 1.96 49.32
CA GLY A 403 -15.67 1.82 50.40
C GLY A 403 -15.02 2.15 51.73
N GLU A 404 -15.00 3.43 52.09
CA GLU A 404 -14.79 3.84 53.47
C GLU A 404 -16.13 3.71 54.19
N THR A 405 -16.35 2.54 54.79
CA THR A 405 -17.31 2.39 55.89
C THR A 405 -16.90 3.34 57.01
N PHE A 406 -17.63 4.44 57.17
CA PHE A 406 -17.55 5.25 58.38
C PHE A 406 -17.94 4.38 59.59
N PRO A 407 -17.12 4.30 60.65
CA PRO A 407 -17.59 3.74 61.90
C PRO A 407 -18.59 4.71 62.52
N SER A 408 -19.82 4.24 62.66
CA SER A 408 -20.86 4.88 63.46
C SER A 408 -20.38 5.04 64.90
N SER A 409 -20.01 6.25 65.28
CA SER A 409 -19.80 6.63 66.67
C SER A 409 -21.16 6.81 67.36
N THR A 410 -21.54 5.82 68.16
CA THR A 410 -22.53 5.97 69.24
C THR A 410 -21.96 6.83 70.36
N PHE A 411 -22.64 7.94 70.65
CA PHE A 411 -22.99 8.36 72.01
C PHE A 411 -24.40 8.94 71.99
#